data_AF-A0A2X1QLS2-F1
#
_entry.id   AF-A0A2X1QLS2-F1
#
_cell.length_a   1.000
_cell.length_b   1.000
_cell.length_c   1.000
_cell.angle_alpha   90.00
_cell.angle_beta   90.00
_cell.angle_gamma   90.00
#
_symmetry.space_group_name_H-M   'P 1'
#
loop_
_entity.id
_entity.type
_entity.pdbx_description
1 polymer ?
#
loop_
_entity_poly.entity_id
_entity_poly.type
_entity_poly.pdbx_seq_one_letter_code
_entity_poly.pdbx_strand_id
1 'polypeptide(L)' 'MVVFSAGIRPQDALARGCALQVGERGGIHIDGQCRTSDPDVLAIGECALWGQ' A
#
# COMPACT_ATOMS: atom_id res chain seq x y z
N MET A 1 31.78 -2.25 -9.74
CA MET A 1 30.31 -2.27 -9.82
C MET A 1 29.77 -2.66 -8.46
N VAL A 2 28.81 -1.92 -7.91
CA VAL A 2 28.17 -2.20 -6.62
C VAL A 2 26.67 -2.31 -6.84
N VAL A 3 26.02 -3.31 -6.25
CA VAL A 3 24.57 -3.51 -6.32
C VAL A 3 24.01 -3.35 -4.91
N PHE A 4 23.02 -2.47 -4.76
CA PHE A 4 22.31 -2.27 -3.50
C PHE A 4 20.96 -2.99 -3.54
N SER A 5 20.72 -3.86 -2.56
CA SER A 5 19.44 -4.51 -2.31
C SER A 5 19.07 -4.31 -0.83
N ALA A 6 18.51 -3.16 -0.51
CA ALA A 6 18.17 -2.74 0.85
C ALA A 6 16.65 -2.76 1.14
N GLY A 7 15.89 -3.43 0.27
CA GLY A 7 14.42 -3.48 0.32
C GLY A 7 13.74 -2.35 -0.44
N ILE A 8 12.41 -2.42 -0.48
CA ILE A 8 11.51 -1.46 -1.12
C ILE A 8 10.63 -0.78 -0.07
N ARG A 9 10.04 0.36 -0.43
CA ARG A 9 8.98 1.02 0.35
C ARG A 9 7.69 0.99 -0.47
N PRO A 10 6.52 0.76 0.14
CA PRO A 10 5.25 0.86 -0.57
C PRO A 10 5.08 2.24 -1.22
N GLN A 11 4.67 2.28 -2.48
CA GLN A 11 4.32 3.54 -3.15
C GLN A 11 2.89 3.93 -2.78
N ASP A 12 2.72 4.60 -1.64
CA ASP A 12 1.41 4.91 -1.03
C ASP A 12 1.04 6.40 -1.07
N ALA A 13 1.85 7.25 -1.72
CA ALA A 13 1.67 8.70 -1.72
C ALA A 13 0.31 9.13 -2.31
N LEU A 14 -0.17 8.47 -3.37
CA LEU A 14 -1.49 8.72 -3.95
C LEU A 14 -2.60 8.39 -2.96
N ALA A 15 -2.51 7.22 -2.31
CA ALA A 15 -3.49 6.79 -1.31
C ALA A 15 -3.57 7.78 -0.13
N ARG A 16 -2.42 8.26 0.36
CA ARG A 16 -2.37 9.31 1.40
C ARG A 16 -3.01 10.62 0.92
N GLY A 17 -2.72 11.05 -0.31
CA GLY A 17 -3.30 12.25 -0.91
C GLY A 17 -4.81 12.17 -1.13
N CYS A 18 -5.32 10.95 -1.35
CA CYS A 18 -6.75 10.65 -1.50
C CYS A 18 -7.44 10.28 -0.19
N ALA A 19 -6.77 10.43 0.96
CA ALA A 19 -7.29 10.06 2.28
C ALA A 19 -7.75 8.59 2.40
N LEU A 20 -7.15 7.69 1.61
CA LEU A 20 -7.31 6.25 1.82
C LEU A 20 -6.58 5.82 3.09
N GLN A 21 -7.07 4.77 3.73
CA GLN A 21 -6.40 4.17 4.89
C GLN A 21 -5.06 3.56 4.47
N VAL A 22 -4.00 3.96 5.18
CA VAL A 22 -2.62 3.53 4.92
C VAL A 22 -1.99 3.12 6.24
N GLY A 23 -1.20 2.04 6.23
CA GLY A 23 -0.51 1.55 7.41
C GLY A 23 0.52 2.53 7.97
N GLU A 24 0.82 2.40 9.27
CA GLU A 24 1.80 3.25 9.98
C GLU A 24 3.19 3.22 9.31
N ARG A 25 3.59 2.06 8.79
CA ARG A 25 4.86 1.84 8.07
C ARG A 25 4.72 1.95 6.54
N GLY A 26 3.57 2.41 6.08
CA GLY A 26 3.20 2.53 4.68
C GLY A 26 2.45 1.32 4.13
N GLY A 27 1.92 1.50 2.92
CA GLY A 27 1.08 0.51 2.24
C GLY A 27 -0.41 0.74 2.46
N ILE A 28 -1.17 0.61 1.39
CA ILE A 28 -2.60 0.85 1.32
C ILE A 28 -3.31 -0.31 2.02
N HIS A 29 -4.09 -0.03 3.06
CA HIS A 29 -4.86 -1.06 3.75
C HIS A 29 -5.85 -1.70 2.79
N ILE A 30 -5.87 -3.04 2.78
CA ILE A 30 -6.83 -3.80 2.00
C ILE A 30 -7.51 -4.89 2.82
N ASP A 31 -8.76 -5.18 2.45
CA ASP A 31 -9.49 -6.35 2.93
C ASP A 31 -9.10 -7.65 2.17
N GLY A 32 -9.76 -8.76 2.50
CA GLY A 32 -9.55 -10.06 1.84
C GLY A 32 -9.97 -10.11 0.37
N GLN A 33 -10.59 -9.05 -0.15
CA GLN A 33 -11.00 -8.89 -1.54
C GLN A 33 -10.19 -7.80 -2.26
N CYS A 34 -9.07 -7.35 -1.66
CA CYS A 34 -8.19 -6.30 -2.17
C CYS A 34 -8.84 -4.90 -2.26
N ARG A 35 -9.97 -4.67 -1.58
CA ARG A 35 -10.59 -3.34 -1.52
C ARG A 35 -9.89 -2.47 -0.51
N THR A 36 -9.74 -1.19 -0.85
CA THR A 36 -9.24 -0.17 0.07
C THR A 36 -10.36 0.34 1.00
N SER A 37 -10.10 1.41 1.76
CA SER A 37 -11.15 2.10 2.52
C SER A 37 -12.22 2.76 1.63
N ASP A 38 -11.93 2.98 0.36
CA ASP A 38 -12.94 3.33 -0.65
C ASP A 38 -13.36 2.06 -1.40
N PRO A 39 -14.66 1.69 -1.41
CA PRO A 39 -15.14 0.44 -1.99
C PRO A 39 -14.97 0.35 -3.51
N ASP A 40 -14.84 1.48 -4.22
CA ASP A 40 -14.64 1.54 -5.67
C ASP A 40 -13.15 1.53 -6.05
N VAL A 41 -12.25 1.57 -5.06
CA VAL A 41 -10.80 1.57 -5.26
C VAL A 41 -10.21 0.28 -4.70
N LEU A 42 -9.50 -0.46 -5.56
CA LEU A 42 -8.76 -1.66 -5.19
C LEU A 42 -7.25 -1.42 -5.23
N ALA A 43 -6.49 -2.14 -4.40
CA ALA A 43 -5.03 -2.11 -4.38
C ALA A 43 -4.45 -3.53 -4.31
N ILE A 44 -3.39 -3.78 -5.09
CA ILE A 44 -2.70 -5.07 -5.16
C ILE A 44 -1.19 -4.87 -5.31
N GLY A 45 -0.41 -5.94 -5.09
CA GLY A 45 1.05 -5.91 -5.25
C GLY A 45 1.78 -5.28 -4.05
N GLU A 46 2.97 -4.73 -4.29
CA GLU A 46 3.86 -4.25 -3.22
C GLU A 46 3.32 -3.04 -2.44
N CYS A 47 2.34 -2.31 -2.98
CA CYS A 47 1.69 -1.21 -2.28
C CYS A 47 0.57 -1.66 -1.34
N ALA A 48 0.09 -2.91 -1.43
CA ALA A 48 -1.05 -3.38 -0.66
C ALA A 48 -0.62 -3.97 0.69
N LEU A 49 -1.33 -3.59 1.75
CA LEU A 49 -1.11 -4.05 3.12
C LEU A 49 -2.35 -4.82 3.60
N TRP A 50 -2.19 -6.14 3.70
CA TRP A 50 -3.23 -7.05 4.17
C TRP A 50 -2.99 -7.46 5.63
N GLY A 51 -4.06 -7.50 6.44
CA GLY A 51 -4.03 -8.11 7.77
C GLY A 51 -3.46 -7.23 8.89
N GLN A 52 -3.81 -5.93 8.92
CA GLN A 52 -3.58 -5.06 10.07
C GLN A 52 -4.88 -4.71 10.79
#